data_AF-A0A142JIS6-F1
#
_entry.id   AF-A0A142JIS6-F1
#
_cell.length_a   1.000
_cell.length_b   1.000
_cell.length_c   1.000
_cell.angle_alpha   90.00
_cell.angle_beta   90.00
_cell.angle_gamma   90.00
#
_symmetry.space_group_name_H-M   'P 1'
#
loop_
_entity.id
_entity.type
_entity.pdbx_description
1 polymer ?
#
loop_
_entity_poly.entity_id
_entity_poly.type
_entity_poly.pdbx_seq_one_letter_code
_entity_poly.pdbx_strand_id
1 'polypeptide(L)' 'MTHLHLPSGITNGLDFLIPDNWSPEQALAVVELIDDLRERICAHYQLALHDLLREQRSPPEKSLDDPF' A
#
# COMPACT_ATOMS: atom_id res chain seq x y z
N MET A 1 21.54 -3.07 -6.68
CA MET A 1 20.29 -2.75 -5.95
C MET A 1 19.28 -3.81 -6.32
N THR A 2 19.03 -4.77 -5.44
CA THR A 2 18.11 -5.88 -5.69
C THR A 2 16.67 -5.39 -5.50
N HIS A 3 15.93 -5.31 -6.61
CA HIS A 3 14.53 -4.90 -6.60
C HIS A 3 13.69 -6.08 -6.08
N LEU A 4 13.30 -6.03 -4.80
CA LEU A 4 12.41 -7.03 -4.23
C LEU A 4 11.02 -6.82 -4.84
N HIS A 5 10.59 -7.76 -5.67
CA HIS A 5 9.28 -7.72 -6.30
C HIS A 5 8.23 -8.14 -5.27
N LEU A 6 7.82 -7.19 -4.42
CA LEU A 6 6.82 -7.43 -3.39
C LEU A 6 5.44 -7.66 -4.04
N PRO A 7 4.65 -8.64 -3.55
CA PRO A 7 3.34 -9.00 -4.11
C PRO A 7 2.32 -7.85 -4.06
N SER A 8 2.61 -6.80 -3.30
CA SER A 8 1.78 -5.61 -3.15
C SER A 8 1.78 -4.68 -4.38
N GLY A 9 2.66 -4.89 -5.37
CA GLY A 9 2.71 -4.07 -6.60
C GLY A 9 3.14 -2.61 -6.40
N ILE A 10 3.53 -2.23 -5.18
CA ILE A 10 4.07 -0.91 -4.84
C ILE A 10 5.58 -0.98 -4.94
N THR A 11 6.17 -0.07 -5.72
CA THR A 11 7.61 -0.05 -6.01
C THR A 11 8.49 0.28 -4.79
N ASN A 12 7.89 0.77 -3.69
CA ASN A 12 8.55 1.14 -2.44
C ASN A 12 7.79 0.61 -1.21
N GLY A 13 7.50 -0.70 -1.16
CA GLY A 13 6.90 -1.32 0.03
C GLY A 13 7.86 -1.37 1.23
N LEU A 14 7.32 -1.52 2.43
CA LEU A 14 8.11 -1.91 3.60
C LEU A 14 8.59 -3.36 3.42
N ASP A 15 9.87 -3.62 3.71
CA ASP A 15 10.40 -4.98 3.82
C ASP A 15 9.83 -5.63 5.08
N PHE A 16 8.66 -6.24 4.95
CA PHE A 16 8.04 -7.07 5.99
C PHE A 16 8.73 -8.45 6.02
N LEU A 17 9.99 -8.48 6.45
CA LEU A 17 10.67 -9.73 6.77
C LEU A 17 10.11 -10.26 8.09
N ILE A 18 9.30 -11.32 7.99
CA ILE A 18 8.76 -12.04 9.16
C ILE A 18 9.76 -13.13 9.54
N PRO A 19 10.23 -13.18 10.80
CA PRO A 19 11.01 -14.30 11.32
C PRO A 19 10.30 -15.65 11.13
N ASP A 20 11.05 -16.68 10.76
CA ASP A 20 10.55 -18.05 10.56
C ASP A 20 10.22 -18.78 11.88
N ASN A 21 10.52 -18.16 13.02
CA ASN A 21 10.37 -18.74 14.36
C ASN A 21 9.13 -18.23 15.13
N TRP A 22 8.20 -17.55 14.46
CA TRP A 22 6.98 -17.07 15.10
C TRP A 22 6.08 -18.23 15.53
N SER A 23 5.52 -18.10 16.73
CA SER A 23 4.39 -18.95 17.12
C SER A 23 3.12 -18.53 16.39
N PRO A 24 2.12 -19.43 16.25
CA PRO A 24 0.82 -19.08 15.68
C PRO A 24 0.16 -17.89 16.36
N GLU A 25 0.30 -17.76 17.68
CA GLU A 25 -0.27 -16.68 18.48
C GLU A 25 0.42 -15.34 18.18
N GLN A 26 1.74 -15.34 17.97
CA GLN A 26 2.48 -14.14 17.58
C GLN A 26 2.07 -13.68 16.19
N ALA A 27 1.92 -14.61 15.24
CA ALA A 27 1.42 -14.29 13.91
C ALA A 27 0.00 -13.69 13.96
N LEU A 28 -0.88 -14.27 14.77
CA LEU A 28 -2.24 -13.77 14.95
C LEU A 28 -2.27 -12.36 15.53
N ALA A 29 -1.49 -12.09 16.58
CA ALA A 29 -1.42 -10.76 17.20
C ALA A 29 -0.96 -9.67 16.20
N VAL A 30 -0.06 -10.01 15.27
CA VAL A 30 0.38 -9.08 14.23
C VAL A 30 -0.70 -8.87 13.18
N VAL A 31 -1.46 -9.90 12.81
CA VAL A 31 -2.62 -9.75 11.91
C VAL A 31 -3.65 -8.81 12.54
N GLU A 32 -4.00 -9.02 13.81
CA GLU A 32 -4.93 -8.16 14.55
C GLU A 32 -4.43 -6.71 14.62
N LEU A 33 -3.14 -6.51 14.92
CA LEU A 33 -2.52 -5.18 14.93
C LEU A 33 -2.64 -4.47 13.56
N ILE A 34 -2.40 -5.20 12.47
CA ILE A 34 -2.51 -4.65 11.11
C ILE A 34 -3.95 -4.27 10.79
N ASP A 35 -4.92 -5.07 11.21
CA ASP A 35 -6.34 -4.79 10.99
C ASP A 35 -6.81 -3.58 11.80
N ASP A 36 -6.44 -3.48 13.07
CA ASP A 36 -6.73 -2.31 13.91
C ASP A 36 -6.11 -1.02 13.32
N LEU A 37 -4.85 -1.12 12.88
CA LEU A 37 -4.15 0.00 12.25
C LEU A 37 -4.86 0.42 10.96
N ARG A 38 -5.27 -0.55 10.13
CA ARG A 38 -6.00 -0.30 8.89
C ARG A 38 -7.33 0.39 9.17
N GLU A 39 -8.10 -0.11 10.14
CA GLU A 39 -9.38 0.49 10.52
C GLU A 39 -9.19 1.94 10.96
N ARG A 40 -8.16 2.20 11.77
CA ARG A 40 -7.87 3.56 12.23
C ARG A 40 -7.43 4.49 11.10
N ILE A 41 -6.60 4.01 10.16
CA ILE A 41 -6.22 4.79 8.98
C ILE A 41 -7.45 5.12 8.15
N CYS A 42 -8.31 4.13 7.86
CA CYS A 42 -9.54 4.35 7.11
C CYS A 42 -10.45 5.37 7.82
N ALA A 43 -10.65 5.23 9.13
CA ALA A 43 -11.49 6.15 9.90
C ALA A 43 -11.07 7.62 9.77
N HIS A 44 -9.77 7.90 9.64
CA HIS A 44 -9.24 9.27 9.57
C HIS A 44 -8.96 9.76 8.14
N TYR A 45 -8.60 8.86 7.22
CA TYR A 45 -8.02 9.23 5.92
C TYR A 45 -8.77 8.66 4.71
N GLN A 46 -9.93 8.00 4.88
CA GLN A 46 -10.62 7.34 3.76
C GLN A 46 -10.83 8.24 2.54
N LEU A 47 -11.29 9.49 2.76
CA LEU A 47 -11.54 10.43 1.67
C LEU A 47 -10.23 10.89 1.01
N ALA A 48 -9.24 11.27 1.82
CA ALA A 48 -7.93 11.70 1.32
C ALA A 48 -7.22 10.58 0.53
N LEU A 49 -7.33 9.33 0.98
CA LEU A 49 -6.81 8.17 0.26
C LEU A 49 -7.54 7.95 -1.06
N HIS A 50 -8.86 8.12 -1.09
CA HIS A 50 -9.64 8.00 -2.31
C HIS A 50 -9.26 9.06 -3.35
N ASP A 51 -9.11 10.32 -2.93
CA ASP A 51 -8.68 11.41 -3.81
C ASP A 51 -7.27 11.18 -4.34
N LEU A 52 -6.33 10.79 -3.47
CA LEU A 52 -4.95 10.47 -3.85
C LEU A 52 -4.89 9.31 -4.87
N LEU A 53 -5.68 8.25 -4.66
CA LEU A 53 -5.75 7.12 -5.59
C LEU A 53 -6.37 7.51 -6.92
N ARG A 54 -7.35 8.41 -6.91
CA ARG A 54 -7.93 8.96 -8.14
C ARG A 54 -6.88 9.73 -8.93
N GLU A 55 -6.13 10.61 -8.28
CA GLU A 55 -5.05 11.38 -8.91
C GLU A 55 -3.96 10.49 -9.51
N GLN A 56 -3.52 9.44 -8.79
CA GLN A 56 -2.52 8.50 -9.30
C GLN A 56 -3.01 7.65 -10.47
N ARG A 57 -4.32 7.37 -10.54
CA ARG A 57 -4.93 6.59 -11.62
C ARG A 57 -5.38 7.44 -12.81
N SER A 58 -5.45 8.76 -12.63
CA SER A 58 -5.65 9.67 -13.75
C SER A 58 -4.47 9.48 -14.71
N PRO A 59 -4.72 9.15 -15.99
CA PRO A 59 -3.65 9.17 -16.97
C PRO A 59 -3.02 10.56 -16.97
N PRO A 60 -1.68 10.68 -17.19
CA PRO A 60 -1.08 12.00 -17.38
C PRO A 60 -1.91 12.70 -18.45
N GLU A 61 -2.40 13.91 -18.16
CA GLU A 61 -3.22 14.65 -19.11
C GLU A 61 -2.51 14.60 -20.46
N LYS A 62 -3.15 13.99 -21.45
CA LYS A 62 -2.70 14.09 -22.83
C LYS A 62 -2.71 15.58 -23.11
N SER A 63 -1.55 16.21 -23.11
CA SER A 63 -1.39 17.57 -23.59
C SER A 63 -2.07 17.61 -24.96
N LEU A 64 -3.14 18.39 -25.08
CA LEU A 64 -3.89 18.58 -26.32
C LEU A 64 -3.04 19.19 -27.46
N ASP A 65 -1.75 19.44 -27.21
CA ASP A 65 -0.76 19.99 -28.11
C ASP A 65 0.06 18.94 -28.88
N ASP A 66 -0.32 17.66 -28.91
CA ASP A 66 0.35 16.66 -29.76
C ASP A 66 -0.38 16.54 -31.12
N PRO A 67 0.10 17.18 -32.21
CA PRO A 67 -0.54 17.15 -33.51
C PRO A 67 0.07 16.04 -34.35
N PHE A 68 -0.59 14.89 -34.41
CA PHE A 68 -0.39 13.89 -35.46
C PHE A 68 -1.73 13.33 -35.94
#